data_AF-A0A7C4I244-F1
#
_entry.id   AF-A0A7C4I244-F1
#
_cell.length_a   1.000
_cell.length_b   1.000
_cell.length_c   1.000
_cell.angle_alpha   90.00
_cell.angle_beta   90.00
_cell.angle_gamma   90.00
#
_symmetry.space_group_name_H-M   'P 1'
#
loop_
_entity.id
_entity.type
_entity.pdbx_description
1 polymer ?
#
loop_
_entity_poly.entity_id
_entity_poly.type
_entity_poly.pdbx_seq_one_letter_code
_entity_poly.pdbx_strand_id
1 'polypeptide(L)'
;MGIDPYVPEQIRDYFESISGLKSSIRGSFLYYHNRDTIVLVGYPIIGEFREEEFVEVLEKLRLDVRGRLVVIAPKLPSIFTFENVKKDSYFRVKLPLVLKSKKLRYMVSRAERDLVIEVG
;
A
#
# COMPACT_ATOMS: atom_id res chain seq x y z
N MET A 1 4.09 -2.96 -17.84
CA MET A 1 2.78 -3.50 -17.42
C MET A 1 2.46 -2.83 -16.10
N GLY A 2 1.47 -1.94 -16.06
CA GLY A 2 1.15 -1.17 -14.85
C GLY A 2 0.64 -2.10 -13.76
N ILE A 3 1.20 -2.02 -12.57
CA ILE A 3 0.69 -2.70 -11.39
C ILE A 3 -0.45 -1.83 -10.87
N ASP A 4 -1.63 -2.41 -10.62
CA ASP A 4 -2.72 -1.70 -9.93
C ASP A 4 -2.45 -1.77 -8.42
N PRO A 5 -1.94 -0.69 -7.79
CA PRO A 5 -1.60 -0.72 -6.37
C PRO A 5 -2.85 -0.98 -5.53
N TYR A 6 -2.78 -1.97 -4.65
CA TYR A 6 -3.78 -2.27 -3.62
C TYR A 6 -3.74 -1.24 -2.50
N VAL A 7 -2.56 -0.72 -2.20
CA VAL A 7 -2.32 0.30 -1.19
C VAL A 7 -1.39 1.40 -1.71
N PRO A 8 -1.48 2.63 -1.20
CA PRO A 8 -0.61 3.73 -1.62
C PRO A 8 0.88 3.42 -1.53
N GLU A 9 1.29 2.59 -0.57
CA GLU A 9 2.67 2.16 -0.37
C GLU A 9 3.20 1.29 -1.52
N GLN A 10 2.37 0.83 -2.45
CA GLN A 10 2.85 0.19 -3.68
C GLN A 10 3.21 1.20 -4.79
N ILE A 11 2.86 2.47 -4.63
CA ILE A 11 3.27 3.56 -5.52
C ILE A 11 4.67 4.01 -5.11
N ARG A 12 5.69 3.44 -5.77
CA ARG A 12 7.11 3.60 -5.38
C ARG A 12 7.55 5.06 -5.30
N ASP A 13 7.32 5.83 -6.36
CA ASP A 13 7.79 7.22 -6.42
C ASP A 13 7.17 8.08 -5.31
N TYR A 14 5.88 7.85 -5.03
CA TYR A 14 5.19 8.48 -3.92
C TYR A 14 5.82 8.08 -2.59
N PHE A 15 5.97 6.79 -2.31
CA PHE A 15 6.44 6.35 -1.00
C PHE A 15 7.92 6.63 -0.76
N GLU A 16 8.78 6.48 -1.77
CA GLU A 16 10.20 6.84 -1.68
C GLU A 16 10.38 8.33 -1.39
N SER A 17 9.62 9.20 -2.07
CA SER A 17 9.76 10.66 -1.91
C SER A 17 9.38 11.14 -0.50
N ILE A 18 8.35 10.55 0.12
CA ILE A 18 7.89 10.95 1.45
C ILE A 18 8.66 10.28 2.60
N SER A 19 9.20 9.07 2.38
CA SER A 19 9.84 8.28 3.45
C SER A 19 11.36 8.40 3.45
N GLY A 20 11.97 8.79 2.33
CA GLY A 20 13.43 8.75 2.14
C GLY A 20 14.00 7.33 2.06
N LEU A 21 13.14 6.29 2.01
CA LEU A 21 13.54 4.89 1.85
C LEU A 21 13.68 4.54 0.37
N LYS A 22 14.44 3.48 0.08
CA LYS A 22 14.58 2.93 -1.28
C LYS A 22 13.78 1.65 -1.45
N SER A 23 13.09 1.53 -2.57
CA SER A 23 12.27 0.37 -2.90
C SER A 23 13.11 -0.77 -3.46
N SER A 24 12.69 -2.00 -3.17
CA SER A 24 13.27 -3.24 -3.68
C SER A 24 12.21 -4.35 -3.64
N ILE A 25 12.44 -5.44 -4.37
CA ILE A 25 11.50 -6.55 -4.47
C ILE A 25 12.15 -7.81 -3.91
N ARG A 26 11.40 -8.59 -3.14
CA ARG A 26 11.78 -9.94 -2.72
C ARG A 26 10.56 -10.86 -2.77
N GLY A 27 10.66 -11.94 -3.55
CA GLY A 27 9.49 -12.75 -3.91
C GLY A 27 8.46 -11.88 -4.65
N SER A 28 7.19 -12.02 -4.29
CA SER A 28 6.09 -11.23 -4.84
C SER A 28 5.89 -9.87 -4.12
N PHE A 29 6.71 -9.53 -3.12
CA PHE A 29 6.47 -8.38 -2.26
C PHE A 29 7.44 -7.22 -2.49
N LEU A 30 6.89 -6.02 -2.36
CA LEU A 30 7.65 -4.77 -2.33
C LEU A 30 8.11 -4.52 -0.90
N TYR A 31 9.36 -4.10 -0.73
CA TYR A 31 9.82 -3.57 0.53
C TYR A 31 10.62 -2.29 0.31
N TYR A 32 10.63 -1.44 1.32
CA TYR A 32 11.42 -0.22 1.36
C TYR A 32 12.47 -0.35 2.44
N HIS A 33 13.65 0.20 2.21
CA HIS A 33 14.74 0.09 3.16
C HIS A 33 15.65 1.31 3.19
N ASN A 34 16.30 1.45 4.33
CA ASN A 34 17.55 2.17 4.50
C ASN A 34 18.43 1.35 5.47
N ARG A 35 19.44 1.98 6.09
CA ARG A 35 20.37 1.29 7.00
C ARG A 35 19.69 0.69 8.24
N ASP A 36 18.64 1.32 8.74
CA ASP A 36 18.07 1.02 10.06
C ASP A 36 16.62 0.55 9.99
N THR A 37 15.93 0.79 8.88
CA THR A 37 14.50 0.51 8.73
C THR A 37 14.23 -0.30 7.49
N ILE A 38 13.37 -1.32 7.64
CA ILE A 38 12.73 -2.03 6.55
C ILE A 38 11.22 -1.91 6.71
N VAL A 39 10.51 -1.58 5.62
CA VAL A 39 9.06 -1.60 5.54
C VAL A 39 8.65 -2.64 4.51
N LEU A 40 8.05 -3.75 4.94
CA LEU A 40 7.54 -4.78 4.05
C LEU A 40 6.06 -4.54 3.73
N VAL A 41 5.74 -4.48 2.44
CA VAL A 41 4.37 -4.36 1.92
C VAL A 41 3.90 -5.74 1.47
N GLY A 42 3.11 -6.39 2.31
CA GLY A 42 2.50 -7.71 2.13
C GLY A 42 1.35 -7.76 1.15
N TYR A 43 1.10 -6.70 0.38
CA TYR A 43 0.24 -6.79 -0.80
C TYR A 43 1.12 -7.22 -1.98
N PRO A 44 0.88 -8.39 -2.58
CA PRO A 44 1.73 -8.88 -3.66
C PRO A 44 1.64 -7.94 -4.87
N ILE A 45 2.74 -7.83 -5.60
CA ILE A 45 2.84 -7.03 -6.82
C ILE A 45 2.05 -7.72 -7.95
N ILE A 46 2.04 -9.05 -7.96
CA ILE A 46 1.32 -9.89 -8.93
C ILE A 46 0.69 -11.05 -8.16
N GLY A 47 -0.55 -11.40 -8.51
CA GLY A 47 -1.25 -12.56 -7.95
C GLY A 47 -1.91 -12.28 -6.61
N GLU A 48 -2.19 -13.34 -5.87
CA GLU A 48 -2.91 -13.30 -4.60
C GLU A 48 -1.96 -13.44 -3.41
N PHE A 49 -2.36 -12.90 -2.26
CA PHE A 49 -1.58 -13.00 -1.03
C PHE A 49 -1.50 -14.46 -0.58
N ARG A 50 -0.27 -14.96 -0.40
CA ARG A 50 0.02 -16.28 0.19
C ARG A 50 0.78 -16.09 1.49
N GLU A 51 0.22 -16.58 2.59
CA GLU A 51 0.77 -16.36 3.92
C GLU A 51 2.14 -17.02 4.07
N GLU A 52 2.35 -18.21 3.49
CA GLU A 52 3.59 -18.96 3.57
C GLU A 52 4.75 -18.21 2.88
N GLU A 53 4.52 -17.72 1.66
CA GLU A 53 5.50 -16.91 0.92
C GLU A 53 5.83 -15.61 1.69
N PHE A 54 4.80 -14.99 2.26
CA PHE A 54 4.95 -13.77 3.04
C PHE A 54 5.80 -14.00 4.30
N VAL A 55 5.56 -15.10 5.02
CA VAL A 55 6.33 -15.52 6.20
C VAL A 55 7.81 -15.75 5.82
N GLU A 56 8.08 -16.44 4.71
CA GLU A 56 9.45 -16.67 4.24
C GLU A 56 10.20 -15.37 3.93
N VAL A 57 9.52 -14.42 3.28
CA VAL A 57 10.10 -13.12 2.96
C VAL A 57 10.32 -12.28 4.23
N LEU A 58 9.37 -12.32 5.16
CA LEU A 58 9.44 -11.61 6.43
C LEU A 58 10.61 -12.11 7.30
N GLU A 59 10.80 -13.42 7.42
CA GLU A 59 11.95 -14.04 8.10
C GLU A 59 13.27 -13.53 7.53
N LYS A 60 13.43 -13.59 6.20
CA LYS A 60 14.67 -13.15 5.54
C LYS A 60 14.96 -11.67 5.81
N LEU A 61 13.95 -10.80 5.71
CA LEU A 61 14.11 -9.36 5.97
C LEU A 61 14.37 -9.06 7.45
N ARG A 62 13.83 -9.87 8.36
CA ARG A 62 14.09 -9.76 9.80
C ARG A 62 15.54 -10.07 10.14
N LEU A 63 16.21 -10.94 9.39
CA LEU A 63 17.64 -11.21 9.57
C LEU A 63 18.51 -10.07 9.00
N ASP A 64 18.02 -9.37 7.98
CA ASP A 64 18.75 -8.28 7.32
C ASP A 64 18.63 -6.93 8.04
N VAL A 65 17.56 -6.71 8.82
CA VAL A 65 17.28 -5.42 9.48
C VAL A 65 18.11 -5.22 10.75
N ARG A 66 18.69 -4.02 10.91
CA ARG A 66 19.47 -3.65 12.12
C ARG A 66 18.63 -2.95 13.18
N GLY A 67 17.58 -2.24 12.76
CA GLY A 67 16.70 -1.49 13.64
C GLY A 67 15.26 -1.99 13.55
N ARG A 68 14.43 -1.27 12.80
CA ARG A 68 12.98 -1.45 12.80
C ARG A 68 12.48 -2.15 11.55
N LEU A 69 11.68 -3.19 11.74
CA LEU A 69 10.88 -3.83 10.69
C LEU A 69 9.41 -3.43 10.84
N VAL A 70 8.88 -2.73 9.85
CA VAL A 70 7.47 -2.36 9.74
C VAL A 70 6.80 -3.29 8.73
N VAL A 71 5.60 -3.74 9.06
CA VAL A 71 4.84 -4.67 8.22
C VAL A 71 3.46 -4.09 7.91
N ILE A 72 3.14 -3.99 6.63
CA ILE A 72 1.83 -3.59 6.11
C ILE A 72 1.29 -4.77 5.33
N ALA A 73 0.27 -5.47 5.84
CA ALA A 73 -0.23 -6.69 5.21
C ALA A 73 -1.76 -6.80 5.33
N PRO A 74 -2.44 -7.47 4.38
CA PRO A 74 -3.87 -7.75 4.48
C PRO A 74 -4.20 -8.66 5.66
N LYS A 75 -3.25 -9.52 6.06
CA LYS A 75 -3.31 -10.40 7.22
C LYS A 75 -1.92 -10.53 7.83
N LEU A 76 -1.82 -10.35 9.14
CA LEU A 76 -0.59 -10.59 9.89
C LEU A 76 -0.48 -12.09 10.25
N PRO A 77 0.64 -12.77 9.92
CA PRO A 77 0.81 -14.17 10.27
C PRO A 77 0.84 -14.39 11.78
N SER A 78 0.10 -15.39 12.27
CA SER A 78 -0.01 -15.65 13.72
C SER A 78 1.27 -16.19 14.36
N ILE A 79 2.21 -16.69 13.56
CA ILE A 79 3.51 -17.19 14.02
C ILE A 79 4.42 -16.07 14.56
N PHE A 80 4.12 -14.81 14.25
CA PHE A 80 4.86 -13.65 14.72
C PHE A 80 4.08 -12.86 15.77
N THR A 81 4.82 -12.27 16.71
CA THR A 81 4.28 -11.22 17.59
C THR A 81 4.57 -9.86 16.98
N PHE A 82 3.54 -9.05 16.82
CA PHE A 82 3.65 -7.68 16.30
C PHE A 82 3.31 -6.67 17.39
N GLU A 83 4.14 -5.63 17.48
CA GLU A 83 3.89 -4.49 18.36
C GLU A 83 3.18 -3.38 17.59
N ASN A 84 2.41 -2.54 18.30
CA ASN A 84 1.76 -1.34 17.74
C ASN A 84 0.87 -1.63 16.52
N VAL A 85 0.14 -2.76 16.54
CA VAL A 85 -0.75 -3.16 15.45
C VAL A 85 -1.87 -2.12 15.26
N LYS A 86 -1.93 -1.56 14.06
CA LYS A 86 -2.99 -0.65 13.60
C LYS A 86 -3.72 -1.27 12.42
N LYS A 87 -4.96 -0.81 12.20
CA LYS A 87 -5.78 -1.21 11.04
C LYS A 87 -6.16 0.04 10.26
N ASP A 88 -5.85 0.02 8.97
CA ASP A 88 -6.27 1.03 8.02
C ASP A 88 -7.29 0.45 7.05
N SER A 89 -8.09 1.33 6.44
CA SER A 89 -9.11 0.96 5.45
C SER A 89 -8.84 1.68 4.15
N TYR A 90 -8.59 0.91 3.10
CA TYR A 90 -8.39 1.41 1.75
C TYR A 90 -9.62 1.15 0.89
N PHE A 91 -10.03 2.14 0.12
CA PHE A 91 -11.18 2.05 -0.78
C PHE A 91 -10.71 2.22 -2.22
N ARG A 92 -11.18 1.34 -3.10
CA ARG A 92 -10.94 1.43 -4.54
C ARG A 92 -12.19 1.93 -5.24
N VAL A 93 -12.04 2.96 -6.06
CA VAL A 93 -13.11 3.49 -6.91
C VAL A 93 -12.85 3.00 -8.33
N LYS A 94 -13.72 2.12 -8.83
CA LYS A 94 -13.64 1.65 -10.22
C LYS A 94 -14.20 2.73 -11.15
N LEU A 95 -13.41 3.10 -12.15
CA LEU A 95 -13.84 4.00 -13.22
C LEU A 95 -14.25 3.22 -14.48
N PRO A 96 -15.19 3.73 -15.29
CA PRO A 96 -15.96 4.95 -15.06
C PRO A 96 -16.93 4.83 -13.87
N LEU A 97 -17.06 5.90 -13.09
CA LEU A 97 -17.91 5.92 -11.90
C LEU A 97 -19.37 6.19 -12.29
N VAL A 98 -20.27 5.28 -11.90
CA VAL A 98 -21.72 5.52 -12.00
C VAL A 98 -22.25 5.98 -10.64
N LEU A 99 -22.57 7.27 -10.53
CA LEU A 99 -23.08 7.87 -9.31
C LEU A 99 -24.54 7.45 -9.04
N LYS A 100 -24.73 6.40 -8.24
CA LYS A 100 -26.08 5.89 -7.90
C LYS A 100 -26.84 6.78 -6.91
N SER A 101 -26.15 7.46 -6.00
CA SER A 101 -26.77 8.32 -4.99
C SER A 101 -27.24 9.67 -5.56
N LYS A 102 -28.51 10.03 -5.33
CA LYS A 102 -29.06 11.36 -5.66
C LYS A 102 -28.24 12.47 -5.01
N LYS A 103 -27.83 12.29 -3.75
CA LYS A 103 -27.02 13.26 -3.01
C LYS A 103 -25.65 13.47 -3.65
N LEU A 104 -24.96 12.37 -4.01
CA LEU A 104 -23.65 12.47 -4.68
C LEU A 104 -23.75 13.16 -6.04
N ARG A 105 -24.77 12.81 -6.85
CA ARG A 105 -25.00 13.50 -8.14
C ARG A 105 -25.21 15.00 -7.95
N TYR A 106 -26.05 15.40 -7.00
CA TYR A 106 -26.27 16.81 -6.70
C TYR A 106 -24.98 17.54 -6.30
N MET A 107 -24.17 16.95 -5.41
CA MET A 107 -22.90 17.56 -4.99
C MET A 107 -21.91 17.71 -6.14
N VAL A 108 -21.78 16.70 -7.00
CA VAL A 108 -20.88 16.74 -8.15
C VAL A 108 -21.35 17.76 -9.18
N SER A 109 -22.63 17.78 -9.55
CA SER A 109 -23.17 18.77 -10.50
C SER A 109 -23.11 20.20 -9.97
N ARG A 110 -23.21 20.38 -8.65
CA ARG A 110 -22.98 21.70 -8.05
C ARG A 110 -21.51 22.10 -8.16
N ALA A 111 -20.59 21.21 -7.79
CA ALA A 111 -19.16 21.45 -7.86
C ALA A 111 -18.71 21.80 -9.30
N GLU A 112 -19.25 21.12 -10.30
CA GLU A 112 -18.98 21.39 -11.73
C GLU A 112 -19.33 22.81 -12.17
N ARG A 113 -20.36 23.43 -11.57
CA ARG A 113 -20.74 24.82 -11.87
C ARG A 113 -19.94 25.85 -11.10
N ASP A 114 -19.61 25.51 -9.85
CA ASP A 114 -19.08 26.47 -8.88
C ASP A 114 -17.54 26.44 -8.80
N LEU A 115 -16.87 25.40 -9.31
CA LEU A 115 -15.43 25.18 -9.20
C LEU A 115 -14.77 24.99 -10.58
N VAL A 116 -13.52 25.43 -10.68
CA VAL A 116 -12.66 25.17 -11.84
C VAL A 116 -11.62 24.12 -11.44
N ILE A 117 -11.44 23.10 -12.29
CA ILE A 117 -10.37 22.10 -12.12
C ILE A 117 -9.14 22.61 -12.87
N GLU A 118 -8.09 22.94 -12.13
CA GLU A 118 -6.78 23.15 -12.72
C GLU A 118 -6.08 21.81 -12.95
N VAL A 119 -5.52 21.62 -14.14
CA VAL A 119 -4.72 20.44 -14.49
C VAL A 119 -3.30 20.92 -14.72
N GLY A 120 -2.39 20.51 -13.83
CA GLY A 120 -0.95 20.75 -13.95
C GLY A 120 -0.24 19.66 -14.73
#